data_AF-A0A7C1SRN4-F1
#
_entry.id   AF-A0A7C1SRN4-F1
#
_cell.length_a   1.000
_cell.length_b   1.000
_cell.length_c   1.000
_cell.angle_alpha   90.00
_cell.angle_beta   90.00
_cell.angle_gamma   90.00
#
_symmetry.space_group_name_H-M   'P 1'
#
loop_
_entity.id
_entity.type
_entity.pdbx_description
1 polymer ?
#
loop_
_entity_poly.entity_id
_entity_poly.type
_entity_poly.pdbx_seq_one_letter_code
_entity_poly.pdbx_strand_id
1 'polypeptide(L)'
;MEAFNSSSGRCSESETGGKRYRSCDKSMKIELSAGEIFGTAGGIDGQSAFDLGATDYRIDALAFANPARWGNDTKHAVCPLDYFSSEVKTELFSRVGDDTFYGFKARTVEPVCGQVEQDKPGTAQGVWFVEGTKKTYPEDQHLALVHDNYDPTRGVFSVGQAMQKSGLSSNTYYFDPEEGGLVNRDFSDIKPDGKVYCFEIKERSFSPQSEVLKTVIILELTSDTAMHMEKKSGSSCGTGPWSFSSQATEFER
;
A
#
# COMPACT_ATOMS: atom_id res chain seq x y z
N MET A 1 18.03 5.86 29.03
CA MET A 1 16.76 6.44 28.56
C MET A 1 16.54 7.89 29.02
N GLU A 2 17.60 8.68 29.26
CA GLU A 2 17.50 10.12 29.58
C GLU A 2 17.24 11.00 28.35
N ALA A 3 17.41 10.45 27.13
CA ALA A 3 17.33 11.22 25.89
C ALA A 3 15.92 11.70 25.52
N PHE A 4 14.86 11.10 26.07
CA PHE A 4 13.47 11.53 25.83
C PHE A 4 12.98 12.60 26.82
N ASN A 5 13.71 12.84 27.92
CA ASN A 5 13.31 13.82 28.95
C ASN A 5 13.87 15.24 28.73
N SER A 6 14.54 15.52 27.60
CA SER A 6 14.95 16.88 27.26
C SER A 6 13.94 17.56 26.34
N SER A 7 13.56 18.78 26.73
CA SER A 7 12.53 19.72 26.24
C SER A 7 12.59 20.16 24.76
N SER A 8 13.02 19.30 23.85
CA SER A 8 13.32 19.62 22.44
C SER A 8 12.44 18.93 21.41
N GLY A 9 11.45 18.13 21.82
CA GLY A 9 10.46 17.57 20.90
C GLY A 9 9.51 18.64 20.37
N ARG A 10 9.14 18.57 19.09
CA ARG A 10 8.09 19.41 18.51
C ARG A 10 6.78 18.67 18.65
N CYS A 11 5.74 19.35 19.12
CA CYS A 11 4.40 18.81 19.07
C CYS A 11 3.55 19.70 18.17
N SER A 12 2.79 19.10 17.27
CA SER A 12 1.83 19.77 16.41
C SER A 12 0.47 19.11 16.53
N GLU A 13 -0.57 19.91 16.38
CA GLU A 13 -1.92 19.41 16.23
C GLU A 13 -2.28 19.38 14.74
N SER A 14 -2.94 18.32 14.32
CA SER A 14 -3.45 18.14 12.96
C SER A 14 -4.87 17.59 13.01
N GLU A 15 -5.60 17.76 11.91
CA GLU A 15 -6.93 17.17 11.73
C GLU A 15 -6.92 16.33 10.45
N THR A 16 -7.34 15.08 10.56
CA THR A 16 -7.53 14.19 9.42
C THR A 16 -8.73 13.28 9.69
N GLY A 17 -9.52 12.97 8.65
CA GLY A 17 -10.73 12.17 8.79
C GLY A 17 -11.75 12.70 9.82
N GLY A 18 -11.81 14.03 10.05
CA GLY A 18 -12.69 14.67 11.03
C GLY A 18 -12.30 14.44 12.50
N LYS A 19 -11.08 13.97 12.76
CA LYS A 19 -10.52 13.78 14.10
C LYS A 19 -9.28 14.65 14.29
N ARG A 20 -9.15 15.22 15.49
CA ARG A 20 -7.98 16.01 15.90
C ARG A 20 -6.94 15.09 16.53
N TYR A 21 -5.71 15.21 16.08
CA TYR A 21 -4.56 14.44 16.56
C TYR A 21 -3.51 15.42 17.10
N ARG A 22 -2.81 15.00 18.15
CA ARG A 22 -1.58 15.64 18.59
C ARG A 22 -0.43 14.68 18.31
N SER A 23 0.45 15.08 17.40
CA SER A 23 1.69 14.35 17.14
C SER A 23 2.84 15.07 17.85
N CYS A 24 3.76 14.31 18.41
CA CYS A 24 5.01 14.83 18.95
C CYS A 24 6.17 14.07 18.33
N ASP A 25 7.09 14.80 17.71
CA ASP A 25 8.25 14.27 17.02
C ASP A 25 9.56 14.77 17.64
N LYS A 26 10.59 13.92 17.55
CA LYS A 26 11.96 14.28 17.90
C LYS A 26 12.90 13.59 16.93
N SER A 27 13.54 14.37 16.07
CA SER A 27 14.62 13.86 15.22
C SER A 27 15.91 13.72 16.02
N MET A 28 16.55 12.56 15.92
CA MET A 28 17.80 12.27 16.58
C MET A 28 18.77 11.64 15.58
N LYS A 29 20.06 11.94 15.74
CA LYS A 29 21.15 11.26 15.05
C LYS A 29 21.99 10.53 16.09
N ILE A 30 21.90 9.22 16.12
CA ILE A 30 22.60 8.36 17.07
C ILE A 30 23.44 7.40 16.24
N GLU A 31 24.74 7.37 16.50
CA GLU A 31 25.63 6.35 15.94
C GLU A 31 25.54 5.10 16.81
N LEU A 32 25.35 3.95 16.18
CA LEU A 32 25.17 2.66 16.84
C LEU A 32 26.15 1.64 16.26
N SER A 33 26.65 0.76 17.12
CA SER A 33 27.43 -0.41 16.69
C SER A 33 26.53 -1.61 16.42
N ALA A 34 26.98 -2.53 15.56
CA ALA A 34 26.24 -3.78 15.33
C ALA A 34 26.09 -4.58 16.64
N GLY A 35 24.87 -4.99 16.96
CA GLY A 35 24.53 -5.68 18.21
C GLY A 35 24.32 -4.77 19.41
N GLU A 36 24.49 -3.45 19.26
CA GLU A 36 24.18 -2.49 20.33
C GLU A 36 22.67 -2.38 20.53
N ILE A 37 22.25 -2.45 21.80
CA ILE A 37 20.85 -2.25 22.18
C ILE A 37 20.56 -0.75 22.23
N PHE A 38 19.80 -0.25 21.26
CA PHE A 38 19.47 1.17 21.17
C PHE A 38 18.17 1.56 21.89
N GLY A 39 17.38 0.59 22.33
CA GLY A 39 16.18 0.84 23.13
C GLY A 39 15.23 -0.35 23.25
N THR A 40 14.11 -0.09 23.92
CA THR A 40 12.94 -0.97 23.98
C THR A 40 11.71 -0.17 23.57
N ALA A 41 10.73 -0.84 22.98
CA ALA A 41 9.43 -0.26 22.62
C ALA A 41 8.32 -0.90 23.46
N GLY A 42 7.24 -0.16 23.73
CA GLY A 42 6.15 -0.62 24.59
C GLY A 42 6.36 -0.28 26.08
N GLY A 43 5.53 -0.89 26.94
CA GLY A 43 5.69 -0.85 28.39
C GLY A 43 4.91 0.26 29.13
N ILE A 44 4.07 1.02 28.43
CA ILE A 44 3.17 2.01 29.03
C ILE A 44 1.72 1.66 28.67
N ASP A 45 0.83 1.71 29.66
CA ASP A 45 -0.61 1.49 29.47
C ASP A 45 -1.16 2.42 28.38
N GLY A 46 -1.86 1.84 27.41
CA GLY A 46 -2.45 2.55 26.27
C GLY A 46 -1.56 2.63 25.03
N GLN A 47 -0.31 2.12 25.06
CA GLN A 47 0.48 1.95 23.84
C GLN A 47 0.11 0.64 23.13
N SER A 48 -0.53 0.74 21.96
CA SER A 48 -1.04 -0.42 21.21
C SER A 48 -0.35 -0.67 19.87
N ALA A 49 0.61 0.17 19.48
CA ALA A 49 1.30 0.04 18.20
C ALA A 49 2.76 0.50 18.29
N PHE A 50 3.61 -0.13 17.48
CA PHE A 50 4.99 0.25 17.23
C PHE A 50 5.24 0.21 15.72
N ASP A 51 5.67 1.34 15.17
CA ASP A 51 6.03 1.48 13.76
C ASP A 51 7.56 1.60 13.67
N LEU A 52 8.15 0.86 12.74
CA LEU A 52 9.58 0.86 12.47
C LEU A 52 9.80 0.83 10.96
N GLY A 53 10.49 1.85 10.44
CA GLY A 53 11.02 1.88 9.08
C GLY A 53 12.55 1.83 9.10
N ALA A 54 13.14 1.28 8.04
CA ALA A 54 14.58 1.29 7.84
C ALA A 54 14.93 1.63 6.40
N THR A 55 16.09 2.27 6.25
CA THR A 55 16.69 2.64 4.96
C THR A 55 18.13 2.17 4.94
N ASP A 56 18.54 1.48 3.87
CA ASP A 56 19.92 1.04 3.68
C ASP A 56 20.50 1.56 2.37
N TYR A 57 21.29 2.64 2.44
CA TYR A 57 21.93 3.23 1.25
C TYR A 57 23.04 2.38 0.62
N ARG A 58 23.31 1.17 1.14
CA ARG A 58 24.28 0.24 0.54
C ARG A 58 23.66 -0.66 -0.51
N ILE A 59 22.33 -0.77 -0.55
CA ILE A 59 21.62 -1.52 -1.60
C ILE A 59 21.40 -0.65 -2.83
N ASP A 60 21.13 -1.28 -3.97
CA ASP A 60 20.65 -0.56 -5.14
C ASP A 60 19.27 0.06 -4.88
N ALA A 61 18.98 1.18 -5.54
CA ALA A 61 17.67 1.80 -5.45
C ALA A 61 16.56 0.87 -5.98
N LEU A 62 15.43 0.81 -5.27
CA LEU A 62 14.22 0.08 -5.64
C LEU A 62 13.68 0.54 -7.01
N ALA A 63 13.03 -0.37 -7.72
CA ALA A 63 12.72 -0.25 -9.14
C ALA A 63 11.33 0.38 -9.42
N PHE A 64 10.98 1.43 -8.67
CA PHE A 64 9.73 2.17 -8.86
C PHE A 64 9.52 2.55 -10.33
N ALA A 65 8.28 2.50 -10.81
CA ALA A 65 7.96 2.81 -12.20
C ALA A 65 8.23 4.28 -12.57
N ASN A 66 8.14 5.20 -11.59
CA ASN A 66 8.67 6.56 -11.71
C ASN A 66 9.56 6.93 -10.52
N PRO A 67 10.88 6.66 -10.58
CA PRO A 67 11.80 6.97 -9.49
C PRO A 67 11.88 8.47 -9.16
N ALA A 68 11.55 9.37 -10.09
CA ALA A 68 11.63 10.82 -9.83
C ALA A 68 10.59 11.31 -8.80
N ARG A 69 9.52 10.55 -8.56
CA ARG A 69 8.49 10.84 -7.55
C ARG A 69 8.99 10.64 -6.12
N TRP A 70 10.02 9.81 -5.94
CA TRP A 70 10.39 9.28 -4.63
C TRP A 70 11.67 9.92 -4.08
N GLY A 71 11.65 10.20 -2.77
CA GLY A 71 12.81 10.61 -2.01
C GLY A 71 13.87 9.51 -1.96
N ASN A 72 15.10 9.89 -1.62
CA ASN A 72 16.22 8.93 -1.57
C ASN A 72 15.98 7.82 -0.53
N ASP A 73 15.41 8.17 0.62
CA ASP A 73 15.13 7.22 1.70
C ASP A 73 14.14 6.13 1.26
N THR A 74 13.06 6.50 0.57
CA THR A 74 12.06 5.58 0.03
C THR A 74 12.67 4.63 -1.00
N LYS A 75 13.58 5.13 -1.84
CA LYS A 75 14.29 4.32 -2.84
C LYS A 75 15.20 3.25 -2.23
N HIS A 76 15.55 3.37 -0.97
CA HIS A 76 16.43 2.42 -0.28
C HIS A 76 15.74 1.85 0.96
N ALA A 77 14.41 1.87 0.96
CA ALA A 77 13.63 1.29 2.04
C ALA A 77 13.79 -0.24 2.05
N VAL A 78 13.95 -0.80 3.24
CA VAL A 78 14.23 -2.22 3.46
C VAL A 78 13.35 -2.75 4.58
N CYS A 79 13.22 -4.07 4.70
CA CYS A 79 12.60 -4.63 5.89
C CYS A 79 13.51 -4.36 7.10
N PRO A 80 13.07 -3.61 8.11
CA PRO A 80 13.89 -3.35 9.31
C PRO A 80 14.20 -4.64 10.08
N LEU A 81 13.31 -5.64 10.00
CA LEU A 81 13.47 -6.91 10.71
C LEU A 81 14.71 -7.69 10.25
N ASP A 82 15.19 -7.44 9.03
CA ASP A 82 16.38 -8.11 8.50
C ASP A 82 17.68 -7.69 9.20
N TYR A 83 17.69 -6.56 9.91
CA TYR A 83 18.87 -5.98 10.57
C TYR A 83 18.99 -6.34 12.04
N PHE A 84 18.02 -7.06 12.60
CA PHE A 84 18.11 -7.57 13.97
C PHE A 84 19.03 -8.79 14.05
N SER A 85 19.65 -8.99 15.22
CA SER A 85 20.39 -10.23 15.54
C SER A 85 19.50 -11.45 15.34
N SER A 86 20.07 -12.60 14.97
CA SER A 86 19.32 -13.81 14.61
C SER A 86 18.20 -14.20 15.58
N GLU A 87 18.46 -14.15 16.90
CA GLU A 87 17.47 -14.47 17.93
C GLU A 87 16.26 -13.52 17.88
N VAL A 88 16.52 -12.21 17.92
CA VAL A 88 15.47 -11.18 17.85
C VAL A 88 14.76 -11.19 16.50
N LYS A 89 15.50 -11.40 15.40
CA LYS A 89 14.94 -11.55 14.06
C LYS A 89 13.93 -12.69 14.04
N THR A 90 14.30 -13.88 14.51
CA THR A 90 13.39 -15.04 14.58
C THR A 90 12.14 -14.74 15.42
N GLU A 91 12.30 -14.09 16.58
CA GLU A 91 11.14 -13.70 17.39
C GLU A 91 10.22 -12.72 16.65
N LEU A 92 10.76 -11.65 16.07
CA LEU A 92 9.96 -10.63 15.40
C LEU A 92 9.25 -11.18 14.16
N PHE A 93 9.93 -11.99 13.35
CA PHE A 93 9.32 -12.65 12.19
C PHE A 93 8.21 -13.63 12.59
N SER A 94 8.29 -14.27 13.75
CA SER A 94 7.20 -15.14 14.24
C SER A 94 5.89 -14.37 14.54
N ARG A 95 5.97 -13.04 14.64
CA ARG A 95 4.84 -12.12 14.88
C ARG A 95 4.38 -11.38 13.62
N VAL A 96 5.05 -11.58 12.48
CA VAL A 96 4.61 -11.03 11.20
C VAL A 96 3.45 -11.86 10.68
N GLY A 97 2.28 -11.22 10.59
CA GLY A 97 1.06 -11.86 10.17
C GLY A 97 -0.12 -10.96 10.43
N ASP A 98 -1.30 -11.55 10.41
CA ASP A 98 -2.54 -10.83 10.71
C ASP A 98 -3.22 -11.43 11.94
N ASP A 99 -3.67 -10.54 12.83
CA ASP A 99 -4.41 -10.93 14.04
C ASP A 99 -5.91 -10.92 13.73
N THR A 100 -6.40 -12.08 13.29
CA THR A 100 -7.79 -12.24 12.87
C THR A 100 -8.68 -12.62 14.04
N PHE A 101 -10.00 -12.47 13.87
CA PHE A 101 -10.98 -13.00 14.84
C PHE A 101 -10.82 -14.50 15.12
N TYR A 102 -10.26 -15.27 14.19
CA TYR A 102 -10.03 -16.71 14.32
C TYR A 102 -8.64 -17.04 14.89
N GLY A 103 -7.90 -16.02 15.32
CA GLY A 103 -6.54 -16.11 15.84
C GLY A 103 -5.50 -15.55 14.87
N PHE A 104 -4.28 -15.44 15.38
CA PHE A 104 -3.12 -14.99 14.63
C PHE A 104 -2.81 -15.96 13.48
N LYS A 105 -2.72 -15.41 12.27
CA LYS A 105 -2.30 -16.14 11.08
C LYS A 105 -0.96 -15.57 10.63
N ALA A 106 0.11 -16.33 10.81
CA ALA A 106 1.45 -15.92 10.38
C ALA A 106 1.50 -15.70 8.86
N ARG A 107 2.29 -14.74 8.41
CA ARG A 107 2.67 -14.62 6.99
C ARG A 107 3.84 -15.57 6.73
N THR A 108 3.76 -16.35 5.67
CA THR A 108 4.76 -17.40 5.36
C THR A 108 5.33 -17.31 3.95
N VAL A 109 4.77 -16.45 3.09
CA VAL A 109 5.24 -16.27 1.72
C VAL A 109 6.42 -15.31 1.70
N GLU A 110 7.54 -15.73 1.12
CA GLU A 110 8.74 -14.90 0.99
C GLU A 110 8.56 -13.76 -0.05
N PRO A 111 9.15 -12.57 0.20
CA PRO A 111 9.77 -12.16 1.45
C PRO A 111 8.73 -12.05 2.58
N VAL A 112 9.01 -12.62 3.76
CA VAL A 112 8.02 -12.65 4.87
C VAL A 112 7.59 -11.23 5.30
N CYS A 113 8.47 -10.24 5.24
CA CYS A 113 8.10 -8.83 5.50
C CYS A 113 7.21 -8.20 4.42
N GLY A 114 6.95 -8.90 3.32
CA GLY A 114 6.37 -8.31 2.12
C GLY A 114 7.42 -7.59 1.26
N GLN A 115 6.96 -7.10 0.12
CA GLN A 115 7.75 -6.28 -0.80
C GLN A 115 7.39 -4.82 -0.59
N VAL A 116 8.40 -3.97 -0.38
CA VAL A 116 8.22 -2.52 -0.19
C VAL A 116 7.74 -1.86 -1.48
N GLU A 117 8.31 -2.29 -2.60
CA GLU A 117 8.03 -1.77 -3.94
C GLU A 117 7.51 -2.94 -4.78
N GLN A 118 6.34 -2.74 -5.40
CA GLN A 118 5.64 -3.76 -6.20
C GLN A 118 5.36 -3.25 -7.62
N ASP A 119 5.90 -2.11 -8.02
CA ASP A 119 5.69 -1.58 -9.36
C ASP A 119 6.29 -2.53 -10.39
N LYS A 120 5.62 -2.63 -11.55
CA LYS A 120 6.19 -3.27 -12.72
C LYS A 120 6.12 -2.27 -13.88
N PRO A 121 7.26 -1.69 -14.30
CA PRO A 121 7.30 -0.74 -15.40
C PRO A 121 6.63 -1.29 -16.66
N GLY A 122 5.80 -0.46 -17.30
CA GLY A 122 5.02 -0.83 -18.48
C GLY A 122 3.86 -1.79 -18.19
N THR A 123 3.42 -1.93 -16.94
CA THR A 123 2.17 -2.62 -16.58
C THR A 123 1.26 -1.74 -15.72
N ALA A 124 0.05 -2.23 -15.39
CA ALA A 124 -0.82 -1.55 -14.42
C ALA A 124 -0.36 -1.71 -12.95
N GLN A 125 0.54 -2.63 -12.64
CA GLN A 125 0.97 -2.88 -11.25
C GLN A 125 1.85 -1.76 -10.71
N GLY A 126 1.53 -1.25 -9.52
CA GLY A 126 2.30 -0.23 -8.80
C GLY A 126 1.46 0.93 -8.26
N VAL A 127 2.14 2.02 -7.90
CA VAL A 127 1.53 3.27 -7.41
C VAL A 127 1.13 4.19 -8.56
N TRP A 128 -0.06 4.78 -8.43
CA TRP A 128 -0.68 5.67 -9.41
C TRP A 128 -1.14 6.98 -8.77
N PHE A 129 -0.74 8.09 -9.38
CA PHE A 129 -1.06 9.44 -8.93
C PHE A 129 -2.22 9.98 -9.76
N VAL A 130 -3.06 10.83 -9.17
CA VAL A 130 -4.10 11.51 -9.96
C VAL A 130 -3.42 12.42 -10.97
N GLU A 131 -3.93 12.43 -12.19
CA GLU A 131 -3.38 13.24 -13.27
C GLU A 131 -3.15 14.71 -12.83
N GLY A 132 -1.97 15.25 -13.16
CA GLY A 132 -1.60 16.63 -12.84
C GLY A 132 -1.16 16.89 -11.40
N THR A 133 -1.17 15.89 -10.52
CA THR A 133 -0.62 16.02 -9.17
C THR A 133 0.92 15.97 -9.20
N LYS A 134 1.57 16.86 -8.45
CA LYS A 134 3.05 16.97 -8.42
C LYS A 134 3.69 16.42 -7.16
N LYS A 135 2.91 16.28 -6.09
CA LYS A 135 3.38 15.83 -4.78
C LYS A 135 2.83 14.43 -4.53
N THR A 136 3.62 13.62 -3.84
CA THR A 136 3.19 12.30 -3.35
C THR A 136 2.35 12.40 -2.08
N TYR A 137 2.44 13.52 -1.37
CA TYR A 137 1.66 13.81 -0.16
C TYR A 137 0.73 15.02 -0.38
N PRO A 138 -0.52 14.98 0.12
CA PRO A 138 -1.14 13.87 0.87
C PRO A 138 -1.43 12.66 -0.03
N GLU A 139 -1.25 11.46 0.52
CA GLU A 139 -1.42 10.19 -0.20
C GLU A 139 -2.89 9.86 -0.48
N ASP A 140 -3.81 10.51 0.24
CA ASP A 140 -5.23 10.20 0.25
C ASP A 140 -5.94 10.41 -1.08
N GLN A 141 -5.32 11.09 -2.05
CA GLN A 141 -5.86 11.24 -3.41
C GLN A 141 -5.46 10.08 -4.33
N HIS A 142 -4.43 9.32 -3.99
CA HIS A 142 -3.76 8.41 -4.92
C HIS A 142 -4.30 6.98 -4.84
N LEU A 143 -3.70 6.10 -5.64
CA LEU A 143 -4.12 4.72 -5.80
C LEU A 143 -2.87 3.82 -5.81
N ALA A 144 -3.00 2.60 -5.30
CA ALA A 144 -2.05 1.53 -5.60
C ALA A 144 -2.77 0.30 -6.13
N LEU A 145 -2.20 -0.30 -7.18
CA LEU A 145 -2.63 -1.56 -7.79
C LEU A 145 -1.55 -2.60 -7.52
N VAL A 146 -1.72 -3.35 -6.43
CA VAL A 146 -0.66 -4.20 -5.87
C VAL A 146 -1.23 -5.51 -5.35
N HIS A 147 -0.39 -6.45 -4.94
CA HIS A 147 -0.82 -7.62 -4.17
C HIS A 147 -0.85 -7.31 -2.68
N ASP A 148 -1.71 -8.03 -1.95
CA ASP A 148 -1.90 -7.82 -0.52
C ASP A 148 -0.62 -8.08 0.29
N ASN A 149 -0.40 -7.25 1.29
CA ASN A 149 0.80 -7.30 2.14
C ASN A 149 0.78 -8.49 3.12
N TYR A 150 -0.35 -9.19 3.28
CA TYR A 150 -0.49 -10.39 4.08
C TYR A 150 -0.62 -11.66 3.22
N ASP A 151 -1.54 -11.69 2.24
CA ASP A 151 -1.75 -12.77 1.28
C ASP A 151 -1.43 -12.32 -0.16
N PRO A 152 -0.18 -12.52 -0.63
CA PRO A 152 0.25 -11.96 -1.91
C PRO A 152 -0.37 -12.66 -3.14
N THR A 153 -1.22 -13.66 -2.93
CA THR A 153 -1.98 -14.29 -4.03
C THR A 153 -3.20 -13.45 -4.45
N ARG A 154 -3.57 -12.45 -3.64
CA ARG A 154 -4.75 -11.60 -3.87
C ARG A 154 -4.33 -10.26 -4.44
N GLY A 155 -5.03 -9.81 -5.48
CA GLY A 155 -4.89 -8.47 -6.02
C GLY A 155 -5.70 -7.46 -5.20
N VAL A 156 -5.13 -6.27 -5.02
CA VAL A 156 -5.68 -5.19 -4.19
C VAL A 156 -5.67 -3.87 -4.95
N PHE A 157 -6.84 -3.24 -5.02
CA PHE A 157 -6.93 -1.81 -5.28
C PHE A 157 -6.92 -1.09 -3.93
N SER A 158 -5.83 -0.39 -3.60
CA SER A 158 -5.77 0.51 -2.45
C SER A 158 -6.17 1.91 -2.90
N VAL A 159 -7.44 2.26 -2.70
CA VAL A 159 -8.08 3.44 -3.30
C VAL A 159 -8.19 4.55 -2.28
N GLY A 160 -7.61 5.71 -2.62
CA GLY A 160 -7.83 6.99 -1.94
C GLY A 160 -9.18 7.63 -2.30
N GLN A 161 -9.20 8.94 -2.51
CA GLN A 161 -10.42 9.74 -2.70
C GLN A 161 -10.72 10.07 -4.16
N ALA A 162 -9.75 9.91 -5.07
CA ALA A 162 -9.92 10.33 -6.46
C ALA A 162 -11.07 9.65 -7.21
N MET A 163 -11.40 8.41 -6.83
CA MET A 163 -12.44 7.64 -7.49
C MET A 163 -13.86 7.96 -7.01
N GLN A 164 -14.04 8.92 -6.10
CA GLN A 164 -15.35 9.33 -5.57
C GLN A 164 -16.31 9.81 -6.65
N LYS A 165 -15.78 10.41 -7.73
CA LYS A 165 -16.56 10.85 -8.90
C LYS A 165 -17.37 9.70 -9.52
N SER A 166 -16.78 8.51 -9.61
CA SER A 166 -17.47 7.28 -10.06
C SER A 166 -18.23 6.55 -8.94
N GLY A 167 -18.21 7.10 -7.71
CA GLY A 167 -18.88 6.53 -6.53
C GLY A 167 -18.10 5.40 -5.85
N LEU A 168 -16.80 5.26 -6.11
CA LEU A 168 -15.93 4.36 -5.34
C LEU A 168 -15.40 5.14 -4.14
N SER A 169 -15.55 4.57 -2.94
CA SER A 169 -15.11 5.23 -1.70
C SER A 169 -13.69 4.79 -1.36
N SER A 170 -13.03 5.51 -0.45
CA SER A 170 -11.68 5.13 -0.03
C SER A 170 -11.72 3.79 0.71
N ASN A 171 -10.93 2.81 0.25
CA ASN A 171 -10.77 1.50 0.85
C ASN A 171 -9.75 0.63 0.11
N THR A 172 -9.50 -0.54 0.66
CA THR A 172 -8.88 -1.68 -0.03
C THR A 172 -9.96 -2.59 -0.63
N TYR A 173 -9.84 -2.87 -1.93
CA TYR A 173 -10.77 -3.71 -2.68
C TYR A 173 -10.03 -4.92 -3.24
N TYR A 174 -10.50 -6.11 -2.88
CA TYR A 174 -9.81 -7.36 -3.16
C TYR A 174 -10.45 -8.14 -4.32
N PHE A 175 -9.61 -8.79 -5.11
CA PHE A 175 -10.01 -9.77 -6.11
C PHE A 175 -9.00 -10.91 -6.20
N ASP A 176 -9.44 -12.01 -6.79
CA ASP A 176 -8.58 -13.17 -7.08
C ASP A 176 -8.11 -13.04 -8.53
N PRO A 177 -6.79 -12.88 -8.79
CA PRO A 177 -6.28 -12.72 -10.15
C PRO A 177 -6.51 -13.97 -11.01
N GLU A 178 -6.81 -13.75 -12.29
CA GLU A 178 -6.99 -14.78 -13.32
C GLU A 178 -5.82 -14.76 -14.31
N GLU A 179 -5.34 -15.95 -14.70
CA GLU A 179 -4.22 -16.13 -15.63
C GLU A 179 -4.55 -15.73 -17.09
N GLY A 180 -5.81 -15.39 -17.39
CA GLY A 180 -6.33 -15.23 -18.75
C GLY A 180 -7.49 -14.25 -18.86
N GLY A 181 -7.76 -13.78 -20.07
CA GLY A 181 -8.94 -12.96 -20.37
C GLY A 181 -8.84 -11.51 -19.89
N LEU A 182 -10.01 -10.85 -19.83
CA LEU A 182 -10.14 -9.44 -19.48
C LEU A 182 -10.85 -9.20 -18.14
N VAL A 183 -11.27 -10.27 -17.46
CA VAL A 183 -11.92 -10.20 -16.15
C VAL A 183 -10.91 -10.62 -15.10
N ASN A 184 -10.75 -9.83 -14.04
CA ASN A 184 -9.83 -10.09 -12.92
C ASN A 184 -8.39 -10.39 -13.35
N ARG A 185 -7.94 -9.83 -14.48
CA ARG A 185 -6.57 -10.00 -14.95
C ARG A 185 -5.57 -9.48 -13.90
N ASP A 186 -4.50 -10.22 -13.65
CA ASP A 186 -3.42 -9.74 -12.79
C ASP A 186 -2.83 -8.41 -13.30
N PHE A 187 -2.59 -7.46 -12.40
CA PHE A 187 -2.09 -6.12 -12.77
C PHE A 187 -0.76 -6.15 -13.51
N SER A 188 0.08 -7.15 -13.23
CA SER A 188 1.37 -7.30 -13.91
C SER A 188 1.26 -7.71 -15.37
N ASP A 189 0.11 -8.23 -15.77
CA ASP A 189 -0.14 -8.66 -17.14
C ASP A 189 -0.94 -7.65 -17.96
N ILE A 190 -1.40 -6.56 -17.35
CA ILE A 190 -2.13 -5.50 -18.05
C ILE A 190 -1.12 -4.55 -18.68
N LYS A 191 -1.17 -4.46 -20.01
CA LYS A 191 -0.27 -3.66 -20.85
C LYS A 191 -1.08 -2.58 -21.58
N PRO A 192 -0.45 -1.53 -22.14
CA PRO A 192 -1.16 -0.54 -22.94
C PRO A 192 -1.51 -1.09 -24.33
N ASP A 193 -2.47 -2.01 -24.35
CA ASP A 193 -2.88 -2.79 -25.52
C ASP A 193 -4.23 -2.35 -26.11
N GLY A 194 -4.78 -1.24 -25.61
CA GLY A 194 -6.07 -0.68 -26.02
C GLY A 194 -7.28 -1.49 -25.55
N LYS A 195 -7.11 -2.40 -24.58
CA LYS A 195 -8.21 -3.16 -23.98
C LYS A 195 -8.64 -2.55 -22.65
N VAL A 196 -9.95 -2.66 -22.40
CA VAL A 196 -10.54 -2.37 -21.09
C VAL A 196 -10.65 -3.68 -20.32
N TYR A 197 -10.05 -3.71 -19.14
CA TYR A 197 -10.12 -4.79 -18.18
C TYR A 197 -11.22 -4.51 -17.16
N CYS A 198 -11.85 -5.55 -16.65
CA CYS A 198 -12.92 -5.45 -15.68
C CYS A 198 -12.64 -6.30 -14.45
N PHE A 199 -12.97 -5.79 -13.28
CA PHE A 199 -12.68 -6.41 -12.00
C PHE A 199 -13.97 -6.57 -11.21
N GLU A 200 -14.26 -7.81 -10.84
CA GLU A 200 -15.34 -8.17 -9.94
C GLU A 200 -14.79 -8.23 -8.52
N ILE A 201 -15.00 -7.15 -7.77
CA ILE A 201 -14.56 -7.06 -6.38
C ILE A 201 -15.55 -7.80 -5.49
N LYS A 202 -15.05 -8.73 -4.68
CA LYS A 202 -15.87 -9.58 -3.79
C LYS A 202 -15.85 -9.11 -2.33
N GLU A 203 -14.78 -8.42 -1.92
CA GLU A 203 -14.50 -8.10 -0.52
C GLU A 203 -13.98 -6.65 -0.35
N ARG A 204 -14.32 -6.05 0.80
CA ARG A 204 -13.87 -4.72 1.21
C ARG A 204 -13.35 -4.78 2.64
N SER A 205 -12.08 -4.41 2.84
CA SER A 205 -11.36 -4.55 4.12
C SER A 205 -11.14 -6.01 4.55
N PHE A 206 -9.99 -6.30 5.16
CA PHE A 206 -9.71 -7.58 5.81
C PHE A 206 -10.49 -7.68 7.15
N SER A 207 -11.81 -7.67 7.08
CA SER A 207 -12.68 -7.92 8.24
C SER A 207 -13.58 -9.12 7.92
N PRO A 208 -13.70 -10.10 8.83
CA PRO A 208 -14.64 -11.21 8.66
C PRO A 208 -16.12 -10.77 8.67
N GLN A 209 -16.41 -9.48 8.95
CA GLN A 209 -17.72 -8.86 8.74
C GLN A 209 -17.80 -8.01 7.46
N SER A 210 -16.83 -8.07 6.55
CA SER A 210 -16.96 -7.45 5.23
C SER A 210 -18.22 -8.00 4.59
N GLU A 211 -19.22 -7.14 4.39
CA GLU A 211 -20.34 -7.45 3.50
C GLU A 211 -19.74 -7.91 2.17
N VAL A 212 -20.38 -8.91 1.54
CA VAL A 212 -20.05 -9.28 0.16
C VAL A 212 -20.22 -8.01 -0.67
N LEU A 213 -19.09 -7.40 -1.02
CA LEU A 213 -19.11 -6.23 -1.85
C LEU A 213 -19.39 -6.73 -3.25
N LYS A 214 -20.35 -6.10 -3.91
CA LYS A 214 -20.63 -6.31 -5.33
C LYS A 214 -20.27 -5.01 -6.02
N THR A 215 -19.00 -4.86 -6.37
CA THR A 215 -18.48 -3.67 -7.04
C THR A 215 -17.73 -4.10 -8.29
N VAL A 216 -17.99 -3.39 -9.38
CA VAL A 216 -17.27 -3.55 -10.62
C VAL A 216 -16.37 -2.34 -10.83
N ILE A 217 -15.09 -2.60 -11.09
CA ILE A 217 -14.11 -1.57 -11.47
C ILE A 217 -13.66 -1.91 -12.89
N ILE A 218 -13.62 -0.92 -13.78
CA ILE A 218 -12.98 -1.05 -15.09
C ILE A 218 -11.71 -0.21 -15.14
N LEU A 219 -10.75 -0.70 -15.92
CA LEU A 219 -9.41 -0.14 -16.02
C LEU A 219 -8.91 -0.27 -17.46
N GLU A 220 -8.27 0.77 -17.95
CA GLU A 220 -7.50 0.75 -19.20
C GLU A 220 -6.16 1.41 -18.95
N LEU A 221 -5.08 0.70 -19.22
CA LEU A 221 -3.75 1.29 -19.28
C LEU A 221 -3.61 1.93 -20.67
N THR A 222 -3.61 3.25 -20.76
CA THR A 222 -3.62 3.97 -22.04
C THR A 222 -2.21 4.21 -22.58
N SER A 223 -1.22 4.19 -21.70
CA SER A 223 0.21 4.18 -22.02
C SER A 223 1.01 3.56 -20.88
N ASP A 224 2.34 3.45 -21.01
CA ASP A 224 3.20 2.98 -19.92
C ASP A 224 3.10 3.85 -18.65
N THR A 225 2.59 5.08 -18.75
CA THR A 225 2.55 6.06 -17.64
C THR A 225 1.18 6.68 -17.41
N ALA A 226 0.12 6.24 -18.11
CA ALA A 226 -1.22 6.81 -17.97
C ALA A 226 -2.30 5.71 -17.97
N MET A 227 -3.33 5.90 -17.15
CA MET A 227 -4.39 4.91 -16.93
C MET A 227 -5.73 5.58 -16.67
N HIS A 228 -6.80 4.98 -17.18
CA HIS A 228 -8.18 5.37 -16.91
C HIS A 228 -8.85 4.33 -16.01
N MET A 229 -9.61 4.80 -15.03
CA MET A 229 -10.41 3.92 -14.17
C MET A 229 -11.79 4.48 -13.88
N GLU A 230 -12.75 3.58 -13.72
CA GLU A 230 -14.12 3.94 -13.34
C GLU A 230 -14.79 2.78 -12.59
N LYS A 231 -15.51 3.10 -11.50
CA LYS A 231 -16.48 2.16 -10.92
C LYS A 231 -17.72 2.09 -11.79
N LYS A 232 -18.17 0.88 -12.12
CA LYS A 232 -19.44 0.64 -12.81
C LYS A 232 -20.53 0.22 -11.85
N SER A 233 -21.78 0.55 -12.21
CA SER A 233 -22.95 -0.02 -11.57
C SER A 233 -23.09 -1.49 -11.92
N GLY A 234 -23.39 -2.33 -10.93
CA GLY A 234 -23.60 -3.76 -11.13
C GLY A 234 -22.74 -4.60 -10.20
N SER A 235 -22.95 -5.91 -10.28
CA SER A 235 -22.27 -6.90 -9.44
C SER A 235 -21.41 -7.88 -10.23
N SER A 236 -21.36 -7.73 -11.55
CA SER A 236 -20.60 -8.58 -12.45
C SER A 236 -20.17 -7.77 -13.67
N CYS A 237 -19.01 -8.14 -14.20
CA CYS A 237 -18.48 -7.63 -15.44
C CYS A 237 -19.38 -7.96 -16.63
N GLY A 238 -20.17 -9.03 -16.59
CA GLY A 238 -20.99 -9.45 -17.73
C GLY A 238 -20.15 -9.66 -18.99
N THR A 239 -20.71 -9.35 -20.16
CA THR A 239 -19.99 -9.46 -21.44
C THR A 239 -19.43 -8.11 -21.87
N GLY A 240 -18.10 -8.00 -21.97
CA GLY A 240 -17.43 -6.84 -22.54
C GLY A 240 -17.71 -6.67 -24.06
N PRO A 241 -17.14 -5.62 -24.69
CA PRO A 241 -16.24 -4.63 -24.10
C PRO A 241 -16.96 -3.63 -23.19
N TRP A 242 -16.25 -3.15 -22.17
CA TRP A 242 -16.74 -2.08 -21.29
C TRP A 242 -16.36 -0.71 -21.82
N SER A 243 -17.14 0.29 -21.47
CA SER A 243 -16.89 1.68 -21.86
C SER A 243 -16.84 2.59 -20.65
N PHE A 244 -15.93 3.56 -20.74
CA PHE A 244 -15.85 4.68 -19.82
C PHE A 244 -16.95 5.70 -20.11
N SER A 245 -17.42 6.34 -19.04
CA SER A 245 -18.30 7.50 -19.08
C SER A 245 -17.51 8.76 -18.72
N SER A 246 -18.21 9.89 -18.62
CA SER A 246 -17.62 11.12 -18.10
C SER A 246 -17.22 11.04 -16.62
N GLN A 247 -17.53 9.95 -15.91
CA GLN A 247 -17.17 9.72 -14.51
C GLN A 247 -15.81 9.03 -14.32
N ALA A 248 -15.13 8.65 -15.41
CA ALA A 248 -13.78 8.12 -15.34
C ALA A 248 -12.82 9.12 -14.67
N THR A 249 -11.81 8.55 -14.02
CA THR A 249 -10.69 9.26 -13.39
C THR A 249 -9.40 8.84 -14.06
N GLU A 250 -8.56 9.83 -14.35
CA GLU A 250 -7.28 9.65 -15.01
C GLU A 250 -6.16 9.64 -13.96
N PHE A 251 -5.25 8.70 -14.13
CA PHE A 251 -4.08 8.52 -13.29
C PHE A 251 -2.81 8.52 -14.14
N GLU A 252 -1.73 9.00 -13.54
CA GLU A 252 -0.39 9.03 -14.11
C GLU A 252 0.64 8.45 -13.15
N ARG A 253 1.82 8.11 -13.65
CA ARG A 253 2.99 7.86 -12.81
C ARG A 253 4.18 8.65 -13.27
#